data_AF-A0A3F2U3T8-F1
#
_entry.id   AF-A0A3F2U3T8-F1
#
_cell.length_a   1.000
_cell.length_b   1.000
_cell.length_c   1.000
_cell.angle_alpha   90.00
_cell.angle_beta   90.00
_cell.angle_gamma   90.00
#
_symmetry.space_group_name_H-M   'P 1'
#
loop_
_entity.id
_entity.type
_entity.pdbx_description
1 polymer ?
#
loop_
_entity_poly.entity_id
_entity_poly.type
_entity_poly.pdbx_seq_one_letter_code
_entity_poly.pdbx_strand_id
1 'polypeptide(L)'
;MSQKESAPDYRDVVVQISPAARIINCKDNIQWIVQTLKGGRWRSENYWTWRNPMLAHLEIRDEHWGETEFVLTSETRNAIEALPDRHGRGRQPIPA
;
A
#
# COMPACT_ATOMS: atom_id res chain seq x y z
N MET A 1 2.30 13.38 13.51
CA MET A 1 2.14 13.31 12.04
C MET A 1 3.45 13.70 11.37
N SER A 2 4.32 12.72 11.18
CA SER A 2 5.60 12.89 10.48
C SER A 2 5.41 12.91 8.96
N GLN A 3 6.10 13.81 8.27
CA GLN A 3 6.14 13.85 6.79
C GLN A 3 7.13 12.85 6.18
N LYS A 4 7.78 12.02 7.00
CA LYS A 4 8.75 11.02 6.52
C LYS A 4 8.02 9.73 6.17
N GLU A 5 8.11 9.30 4.93
CA GLU A 5 7.54 8.04 4.41
C GLU A 5 8.00 6.79 5.19
N SER A 6 9.11 6.89 5.93
CA SER A 6 9.64 5.82 6.79
C SER A 6 9.16 5.86 8.23
N ALA A 7 8.34 6.84 8.61
CA ALA A 7 7.84 6.99 9.98
C ALA A 7 6.68 6.04 10.27
N PRO A 8 6.52 5.58 11.53
CA PRO A 8 5.40 4.72 11.93
C PRO A 8 4.05 5.46 11.84
N ASP A 9 4.02 6.77 12.07
CA ASP A 9 2.84 7.63 12.04
C ASP A 9 2.65 8.35 10.70
N TYR A 10 3.07 7.73 9.59
CA TYR A 10 2.95 8.33 8.28
C TYR A 10 1.48 8.51 7.90
N ARG A 11 1.08 9.77 7.68
CA ARG A 11 -0.32 10.18 7.47
C ARG A 11 -0.96 9.61 6.21
N ASP A 12 -0.16 9.24 5.22
CA ASP A 12 -0.64 8.77 3.92
C ASP A 12 -0.56 7.23 3.81
N VAL A 13 -0.63 6.50 4.93
CA VAL A 13 -0.88 5.06 4.92
C VAL A 13 -2.32 4.83 4.46
N VAL A 14 -2.47 4.07 3.37
CA VAL A 14 -3.78 3.80 2.75
C VAL A 14 -4.33 2.46 3.22
N VAL A 15 -3.47 1.45 3.34
CA VAL A 15 -3.83 0.12 3.82
C VAL A 15 -2.71 -0.41 4.70
N GLN A 16 -3.05 -0.86 5.91
CA GLN A 16 -2.13 -1.63 6.75
C GLN A 16 -2.38 -3.12 6.44
N ILE A 17 -1.42 -3.80 5.82
CA ILE A 17 -1.56 -5.23 5.48
C ILE A 17 -1.29 -6.09 6.73
N SER A 18 -0.25 -5.75 7.47
CA SER A 18 0.18 -6.44 8.70
C SER A 18 1.01 -5.49 9.57
N PRO A 19 1.43 -5.87 10.79
CA PRO A 19 2.33 -5.04 11.61
C PRO A 19 3.66 -4.69 10.92
N ALA A 20 4.11 -5.53 9.98
CA ALA A 20 5.37 -5.35 9.25
C ALA A 20 5.19 -4.99 7.78
N ALA A 21 3.96 -4.83 7.26
CA ALA A 21 3.72 -4.48 5.87
C ALA A 21 2.56 -3.49 5.70
N ARG A 22 2.75 -2.49 4.85
CA ARG A 22 1.76 -1.44 4.59
C ARG A 22 1.85 -0.91 3.17
N ILE A 23 0.74 -0.34 2.71
CA ILE A 23 0.64 0.41 1.45
C ILE A 23 0.49 1.87 1.81
N ILE A 24 1.40 2.70 1.31
CA ILE A 24 1.32 4.15 1.46
C ILE A 24 1.03 4.80 0.11
N ASN A 25 0.41 5.95 0.16
CA ASN A 25 0.32 6.84 -0.98
C ASN A 25 1.61 7.65 -1.08
N CYS A 26 2.15 7.76 -2.29
CA CYS A 26 3.26 8.66 -2.57
C CYS A 26 2.80 10.11 -2.35
N LYS A 27 3.71 10.96 -1.86
CA LYS A 27 3.43 12.38 -1.57
C LYS A 27 2.79 13.14 -2.75
N ASP A 28 3.15 12.79 -3.97
CA ASP A 28 2.63 13.44 -5.19
C ASP A 28 1.34 12.80 -5.73
N ASN A 29 0.77 11.84 -5.00
CA ASN A 29 -0.47 11.14 -5.36
C ASN A 29 -0.42 10.47 -6.75
N ILE A 30 0.77 10.06 -7.18
CA ILE A 30 1.02 9.43 -8.49
C ILE A 30 1.09 7.90 -8.45
N GLN A 31 1.41 7.31 -7.28
CA GLN A 31 1.61 5.87 -7.12
C GLN A 31 1.42 5.42 -5.66
N TRP A 32 1.03 4.16 -5.48
CA TRP A 32 1.12 3.44 -4.21
C TRP A 32 2.51 2.86 -4.03
N ILE A 33 2.97 2.82 -2.78
CA ILE A 33 4.25 2.23 -2.41
C ILE A 33 3.97 1.15 -1.36
N VAL A 34 4.36 -0.08 -1.67
CA VAL A 34 4.34 -1.18 -0.71
C VAL A 34 5.62 -1.09 0.11
N GLN A 35 5.47 -0.95 1.42
CA GLN A 35 6.56 -0.90 2.37
C GLN A 35 6.54 -2.10 3.31
N THR A 36 7.73 -2.59 3.63
CA THR A 36 7.92 -3.60 4.68
C THR A 36 8.85 -3.09 5.76
N LEU A 37 8.62 -3.51 7.00
CA LEU A 37 9.47 -3.21 8.13
C LEU A 37 10.66 -4.20 8.14
N LYS A 38 11.88 -3.69 7.93
CA LYS A 38 13.11 -4.49 7.97
C LYS A 38 14.13 -3.82 8.87
N GLY A 39 14.58 -4.53 9.91
CA GLY A 39 15.55 -4.00 10.88
C GLY A 39 15.09 -2.72 11.59
N GLY A 40 13.79 -2.65 11.94
CA GLY A 40 13.19 -1.49 12.62
C GLY A 40 12.99 -0.25 11.75
N ARG A 41 13.13 -0.36 10.42
CA ARG A 41 12.87 0.74 9.48
C ARG A 41 11.95 0.29 8.35
N TRP A 42 10.97 1.12 8.02
CA TRP A 42 10.13 0.92 6.84
C TRP A 42 10.96 1.13 5.57
N ARG A 43 10.93 0.15 4.68
CA ARG A 43 11.61 0.16 3.38
C ARG A 43 10.59 -0.01 2.27
N SER A 44 10.65 0.86 1.27
CA SER A 44 9.88 0.73 0.04
C SER A 44 10.41 -0.44 -0.77
N GLU A 45 9.54 -1.36 -1.14
CA GLU A 45 9.93 -2.52 -1.95
C GLU A 45 9.42 -2.41 -3.38
N ASN A 46 8.15 -2.08 -3.56
CA ASN A 46 7.52 -2.01 -4.87
C ASN A 46 6.67 -0.75 -5.01
N TYR A 47 6.57 -0.26 -6.25
CA TYR A 47 5.83 0.94 -6.64
C TYR A 47 4.76 0.54 -7.64
N TRP A 48 3.52 1.01 -7.43
CA TRP A 48 2.37 0.59 -8.23
C TRP A 48 1.48 1.77 -8.61
N THR A 49 1.14 1.87 -9.88
CA THR A 49 0.14 2.84 -10.37
C THR A 49 -1.23 2.20 -10.58
N TRP A 50 -1.31 0.88 -10.66
CA TRP A 50 -2.53 0.13 -10.95
C TRP A 50 -2.83 -0.83 -9.81
N ARG A 51 -4.10 -0.87 -9.40
CA ARG A 51 -4.54 -1.67 -8.25
C ARG A 51 -4.49 -3.16 -8.54
N ASN A 52 -5.01 -3.61 -9.68
CA ASN A 52 -5.14 -5.05 -9.94
C ASN A 52 -3.78 -5.76 -10.05
N PRO A 53 -2.76 -5.22 -10.77
CA PRO A 53 -1.43 -5.81 -10.77
C PRO A 53 -0.77 -5.79 -9.39
N MET A 54 -1.00 -4.74 -8.59
CA MET A 54 -0.53 -4.67 -7.22
C MET A 54 -1.14 -5.78 -6.37
N LEU A 55 -2.47 -5.93 -6.40
CA LEU A 55 -3.18 -6.95 -5.64
C LEU A 55 -2.72 -8.36 -6.03
N ALA A 56 -2.65 -8.68 -7.32
CA ALA A 56 -2.16 -9.97 -7.80
C ALA A 56 -0.72 -10.27 -7.32
N HIS A 57 0.15 -9.25 -7.29
CA HIS A 57 1.50 -9.40 -6.75
C HIS A 57 1.49 -9.68 -5.24
N LEU A 58 0.63 -9.00 -4.47
CA LEU A 58 0.51 -9.21 -3.03
C LEU A 58 -0.05 -10.61 -2.71
N GLU A 59 -0.97 -11.11 -3.54
CA GLU A 59 -1.52 -12.47 -3.42
C GLU A 59 -0.45 -13.54 -3.65
N ILE A 60 0.32 -13.44 -4.74
CA ILE A 60 1.45 -14.36 -5.02
C ILE A 60 2.47 -14.31 -3.87
N ARG A 61 2.64 -13.14 -3.27
CA ARG A 61 3.64 -12.90 -2.24
C ARG A 61 3.25 -13.46 -0.87
N ASP A 62 1.96 -13.45 -0.53
CA ASP A 62 1.40 -14.12 0.65
C ASP A 62 1.82 -15.60 0.71
N GLU A 63 1.86 -16.26 -0.44
CA GLU A 63 2.20 -17.69 -0.55
C GLU A 63 3.70 -18.01 -0.39
N HIS A 64 4.60 -17.02 -0.54
CA HIS A 64 6.05 -17.25 -0.65
C HIS A 64 6.88 -16.87 0.58
N TRP A 65 6.33 -16.11 1.52
CA TRP A 65 7.08 -15.66 2.70
C TRP A 65 6.77 -16.56 3.89
N GLY A 66 7.62 -17.56 4.12
CA GLY A 66 7.56 -18.47 5.28
C GLY A 66 7.90 -17.83 6.64
N GLU A 67 7.96 -16.50 6.73
CA GLU A 67 8.12 -15.75 7.98
C GLU A 67 6.87 -14.91 8.23
N THR A 68 6.32 -15.08 9.43
CA THR A 68 4.93 -14.94 9.89
C THR A 68 4.32 -13.53 9.85
N GLU A 69 4.84 -12.61 9.04
CA GLU A 69 4.48 -11.18 9.15
C GLU A 69 3.83 -10.58 7.91
N PHE A 70 3.51 -11.35 6.86
CA PHE A 70 2.73 -10.86 5.72
C PHE A 70 1.53 -11.80 5.51
N VAL A 71 0.34 -11.33 5.90
CA VAL A 71 -0.92 -12.08 5.72
C VAL A 71 -1.92 -11.16 5.05
N LEU A 72 -2.29 -11.46 3.81
CA LEU A 72 -3.33 -10.73 3.08
C LEU A 72 -4.71 -11.23 3.52
N THR A 73 -5.19 -10.69 4.64
CA THR A 73 -6.54 -10.98 5.14
C THR A 73 -7.63 -10.51 4.17
N SER A 74 -8.82 -11.10 4.25
CA SER A 74 -9.98 -10.65 3.46
C SER A 74 -10.32 -9.17 3.70
N GLU A 75 -10.13 -8.67 4.92
CA GLU A 75 -10.32 -7.24 5.24
C GLU A 75 -9.35 -6.36 4.45
N THR A 76 -8.07 -6.72 4.45
CA THR A 76 -7.04 -5.97 3.72
C THR A 76 -7.21 -6.09 2.21
N ARG A 77 -7.64 -7.25 1.69
CA ARG A 77 -8.01 -7.41 0.28
C ARG A 77 -9.16 -6.46 -0.07
N ASN A 78 -10.23 -6.46 0.70
CA ASN A 78 -11.38 -5.57 0.48
C ASN A 78 -10.97 -4.09 0.52
N ALA A 79 -10.07 -3.70 1.44
CA ALA A 79 -9.54 -2.35 1.52
C ALA A 79 -8.72 -1.97 0.27
N ILE A 80 -7.92 -2.90 -0.27
CA ILE A 80 -7.18 -2.69 -1.53
C ILE A 80 -8.15 -2.62 -2.71
N GLU A 81 -9.17 -3.47 -2.76
CA GLU A 81 -10.20 -3.45 -3.81
C GLU A 81 -11.02 -2.15 -3.82
N ALA A 82 -11.24 -1.55 -2.65
CA ALA A 82 -11.88 -0.24 -2.52
C ALA A 82 -11.04 0.92 -3.08
N LEU A 83 -9.75 0.71 -3.37
CA LEU A 83 -8.91 1.70 -4.04
C LEU A 83 -9.37 1.89 -5.50
N PRO A 84 -9.14 3.08 -6.08
CA PRO A 84 -9.39 3.28 -7.50
C PRO A 84 -8.56 2.29 -8.33
N ASP A 85 -9.06 1.92 -9.51
CA ASP A 85 -8.36 0.98 -10.40
C ASP A 85 -6.97 1.48 -10.82
N ARG A 86 -6.84 2.80 -10.98
CA ARG A 86 -5.59 3.49 -11.31
C ARG A 86 -5.36 4.68 -10.38
N HIS A 87 -4.15 4.78 -9.86
CA HIS A 87 -3.66 5.95 -9.13
C HIS A 87 -3.54 7.17 -10.06
N GLY A 88 -3.89 8.37 -9.57
CA GLY A 88 -3.59 9.63 -10.28
C GLY A 88 -4.52 9.99 -11.46
N ARG A 89 -5.67 9.34 -11.63
CA ARG A 89 -6.76 9.88 -12.48
C ARG A 89 -8.12 9.77 -11.81
N GLY A 90 -8.35 10.68 -10.86
CA GLY A 90 -9.66 11.24 -10.64
C GLY A 90 -9.62 12.70 -11.07
N ARG A 91 -10.11 13.03 -12.27
CA ARG A 91 -10.79 14.32 -12.40
C ARG A 91 -11.89 14.24 -11.37
N GLN A 92 -11.82 14.98 -10.27
CA GLN A 92 -13.05 15.31 -9.57
C GLN A 92 -13.99 15.89 -10.63
N PRO A 93 -15.23 15.41 -10.78
CA PRO A 93 -16.20 16.14 -11.58
C PRO A 93 -16.24 17.55 -11.00
N ILE A 94 -15.92 18.53 -11.84
CA ILE A 94 -16.07 19.94 -11.50
C ILE A 94 -17.56 20.10 -11.19
N PRO A 95 -17.97 20.52 -9.98
CA PRO A 95 -19.37 20.79 -9.73
C PRO A 95 -19.81 21.88 -10.71
N ALA A 96 -20.93 21.62 -11.40
CA ALA A 96 -21.55 22.54 -12.35
C ALA A 96 -22.02 23.83 -11.68
#